data_AF-A0A7C7EQ27-F1
#
_entry.id   AF-A0A7C7EQ27-F1
#
_cell.length_a   1.000
_cell.length_b   1.000
_cell.length_c   1.000
_cell.angle_alpha   90.00
_cell.angle_beta   90.00
_cell.angle_gamma   90.00
#
_symmetry.space_group_name_H-M   'P 1'
#
loop_
_entity.id
_entity.type
_entity.pdbx_description
1 polymer ?
#
loop_
_entity_poly.entity_id
_entity_poly.type
_entity_poly.pdbx_seq_one_letter_code
_entity_poly.pdbx_strand_id
1 'polypeptide(L)'
;MIGKVDVEDYEDIIDYFETDSDLDELEIVSRLSMEDDWDTATPELKQRILAVDNLVLERYADWFEYDLFKRYIATIKRRLQLEEDKNQR
;
A
#
# COMPACT_ATOMS: atom_id res chain seq x y z
N MET A 1 0.87 -13.75 -7.05
CA MET A 1 0.78 -14.22 -5.65
C MET A 1 1.63 -13.28 -4.81
N ILE A 2 1.06 -12.73 -3.75
CA ILE A 2 1.80 -11.86 -2.82
C ILE A 2 2.63 -12.75 -1.88
N GLY A 3 3.95 -12.67 -2.01
CA GLY A 3 4.93 -13.32 -1.17
C GLY A 3 5.54 -12.38 -0.13
N LYS A 4 6.51 -12.90 0.63
CA LYS A 4 7.21 -12.14 1.68
C LYS A 4 8.04 -10.99 1.09
N VAL A 5 8.71 -11.22 -0.03
CA VAL A 5 9.56 -10.23 -0.72
C VAL A 5 8.71 -9.05 -1.18
N ASP A 6 7.55 -9.31 -1.79
CA ASP A 6 6.60 -8.27 -2.21
C ASP A 6 6.19 -7.32 -1.06
N VAL A 7 6.07 -7.85 0.16
CA VAL A 7 5.72 -7.07 1.35
C VAL A 7 6.92 -6.34 1.93
N GLU A 8 8.11 -6.94 1.89
CA GLU A 8 9.36 -6.28 2.32
C GLU A 8 9.67 -5.08 1.42
N ASP A 9 9.57 -5.25 0.10
CA ASP A 9 9.76 -4.15 -0.86
C ASP A 9 8.70 -3.04 -0.66
N TYR A 10 7.45 -3.41 -0.37
CA TYR A 10 6.42 -2.41 -0.06
C TYR A 10 6.65 -1.68 1.28
N GLU A 11 7.26 -2.31 2.28
CA GLU A 11 7.59 -1.64 3.54
C GLU A 11 8.65 -0.54 3.34
N ASP A 12 9.58 -0.74 2.40
CA ASP A 12 10.62 0.22 2.04
C ASP A 12 10.07 1.52 1.41
N ILE A 13 8.80 1.52 0.93
CA ILE A 13 8.18 2.72 0.37
C ILE A 13 8.16 3.90 1.36
N ILE A 14 8.13 3.61 2.66
CA ILE A 14 8.17 4.63 3.72
C ILE A 14 9.51 5.35 3.71
N ASP A 15 10.60 4.60 3.57
CA ASP A 15 11.94 5.17 3.49
C ASP A 15 12.11 5.97 2.19
N TYR A 16 11.51 5.54 1.10
CA TYR A 16 11.54 6.28 -0.18
C TYR A 16 10.81 7.61 -0.08
N PHE A 17 9.66 7.63 0.58
CA PHE A 17 8.98 8.88 0.91
C PHE A 17 9.84 9.77 1.82
N GLU A 18 10.40 9.24 2.90
CA GLU A 18 11.23 10.04 3.84
C GLU A 18 12.51 10.62 3.21
N THR A 19 13.04 9.96 2.18
CA THR A 19 14.27 10.37 1.50
C THR A 19 14.04 11.14 0.20
N ASP A 20 12.78 11.39 -0.19
CA ASP A 20 12.42 12.01 -1.48
C ASP A 20 13.09 11.27 -2.67
N SER A 21 13.01 9.94 -2.62
CA SER A 21 13.63 9.05 -3.60
C SER A 21 12.68 8.78 -4.77
N ASP A 22 13.19 8.89 -6.00
CA ASP A 22 12.47 8.53 -7.24
C ASP A 22 12.05 7.04 -7.33
N LEU A 23 12.43 6.22 -6.35
CA LEU A 23 12.01 4.81 -6.27
C LEU A 23 10.57 4.64 -5.74
N ASP A 24 9.95 5.69 -5.21
CA ASP A 24 8.57 5.67 -4.73
C ASP A 24 7.57 5.30 -5.84
N GLU A 25 7.74 5.85 -7.05
CA GLU A 25 6.88 5.57 -8.20
C GLU A 25 6.91 4.08 -8.60
N LEU A 26 8.07 3.44 -8.51
CA LEU A 26 8.23 2.01 -8.80
C LEU A 26 7.44 1.16 -7.80
N GLU A 27 7.55 1.48 -6.51
CA GLU A 27 6.84 0.71 -5.49
C GLU A 27 5.35 1.00 -5.47
N ILE A 28 4.94 2.21 -5.85
CA ILE A 28 3.54 2.52 -6.09
C ILE A 28 2.99 1.65 -7.21
N VAL A 29 3.68 1.54 -8.34
CA VAL A 29 3.24 0.69 -9.48
C VAL A 29 3.21 -0.78 -9.06
N SER A 30 4.25 -1.25 -8.38
CA SER A 30 4.34 -2.60 -7.82
C SER A 30 3.13 -2.89 -6.93
N ARG A 31 2.86 -2.02 -5.95
CA ARG A 31 1.71 -2.18 -5.05
C ARG A 31 0.39 -2.16 -5.79
N LEU A 32 0.19 -1.25 -6.75
CA LEU A 32 -1.06 -1.21 -7.52
C LEU A 32 -1.32 -2.52 -8.28
N SER A 33 -0.27 -3.21 -8.73
CA SER A 33 -0.39 -4.49 -9.44
C SER A 33 -0.80 -5.65 -8.53
N MET A 34 -0.50 -5.56 -7.23
CA MET A 34 -0.81 -6.61 -6.26
C MET A 34 -2.29 -6.68 -5.84
N GLU A 35 -3.13 -5.71 -6.25
CA GLU A 35 -4.56 -5.70 -5.85
C GLU A 35 -5.31 -6.94 -6.31
N ASP A 36 -5.05 -7.41 -7.52
CA ASP A 36 -5.71 -8.60 -8.07
C ASP A 36 -5.28 -9.89 -7.35
N ASP A 37 -4.15 -9.85 -6.64
CA ASP A 37 -3.58 -10.96 -5.89
C ASP A 37 -3.85 -10.88 -4.37
N TRP A 38 -4.66 -9.93 -3.90
CA TRP A 38 -4.93 -9.71 -2.47
C TRP A 38 -5.32 -10.99 -1.74
N ASP A 39 -6.20 -11.80 -2.33
CA ASP A 39 -6.69 -13.04 -1.71
C ASP A 39 -5.66 -14.18 -1.66
N THR A 40 -4.51 -14.01 -2.33
CA THR A 40 -3.40 -14.97 -2.28
C THR A 40 -2.46 -14.75 -1.08
N ALA A 41 -2.48 -13.56 -0.47
CA ALA A 41 -1.66 -13.22 0.68
C ALA A 41 -2.13 -13.96 1.95
N THR A 42 -1.20 -14.42 2.78
CA THR A 42 -1.52 -14.94 4.11
C THR A 42 -2.06 -13.82 5.02
N PRO A 43 -2.82 -14.13 6.08
CA PRO A 43 -3.30 -13.12 7.02
C PRO A 43 -2.18 -12.25 7.60
N GLU A 44 -1.02 -12.83 7.89
CA GLU A 44 0.14 -12.10 8.42
C GLU A 44 0.69 -11.09 7.41
N LEU A 45 0.77 -11.46 6.14
CA LEU A 45 1.22 -10.55 5.08
C LEU A 45 0.20 -9.42 4.85
N LYS A 46 -1.10 -9.73 4.89
CA LYS A 46 -2.16 -8.72 4.81
C LYS A 46 -2.03 -7.69 5.94
N GLN A 47 -1.79 -8.12 7.17
CA GLN A 47 -1.62 -7.21 8.31
C GLN A 47 -0.43 -6.27 8.15
N ARG A 48 0.69 -6.76 7.62
CA ARG A 48 1.86 -5.92 7.31
C ARG A 48 1.56 -4.87 6.25
N ILE A 49 0.91 -5.27 5.15
CA ILE A 49 0.49 -4.35 4.09
C ILE A 49 -0.47 -3.28 4.65
N LEU A 50 -1.45 -3.69 5.46
CA LEU A 50 -2.40 -2.75 6.08
C LEU A 50 -1.70 -1.78 7.05
N ALA A 51 -0.62 -2.20 7.72
CA ALA A 51 0.16 -1.30 8.57
C ALA A 51 0.84 -0.21 7.74
N VAL A 52 1.45 -0.56 6.60
CA VAL A 52 2.04 0.40 5.65
C VAL A 52 0.97 1.33 5.08
N ASP A 53 -0.16 0.78 4.63
CA ASP A 53 -1.31 1.54 4.13
C ASP A 53 -1.76 2.64 5.10
N ASN A 54 -1.94 2.29 6.38
CA ASN A 54 -2.34 3.24 7.40
C ASN A 54 -1.28 4.33 7.61
N LEU A 55 -0.01 3.94 7.66
CA LEU A 55 1.10 4.89 7.82
C LEU A 55 1.18 5.88 6.65
N VAL A 56 0.95 5.40 5.43
CA VAL A 56 0.91 6.22 4.22
C VAL A 56 -0.24 7.21 4.27
N LEU A 57 -1.43 6.77 4.65
CA LEU A 57 -2.57 7.69 4.78
C LEU A 57 -2.36 8.72 5.89
N GLU A 58 -1.77 8.32 7.01
CA GLU A 58 -1.54 9.21 8.16
C GLU A 58 -0.50 10.29 7.84
N ARG A 59 0.60 9.93 7.17
CA ARG A 59 1.76 10.81 7.01
C ARG A 59 1.84 11.48 5.64
N TYR A 60 1.32 10.84 4.59
CA TYR A 60 1.69 11.16 3.22
C TYR A 60 0.51 11.37 2.27
N ALA A 61 -0.74 11.21 2.72
CA ALA A 61 -1.93 11.26 1.85
C ALA A 61 -2.04 12.52 0.98
N ASP A 62 -1.56 13.65 1.48
CA ASP A 62 -1.63 14.96 0.82
C ASP A 62 -0.24 15.46 0.35
N TRP A 63 0.77 14.58 0.33
CA TRP A 63 2.14 14.99 0.02
C TRP A 63 2.35 15.26 -1.47
N PHE A 64 1.80 14.41 -2.34
CA PHE A 64 2.04 14.51 -3.78
C PHE A 64 0.75 14.70 -4.57
N GLU A 65 0.83 15.55 -5.61
CA GLU A 65 -0.32 15.94 -6.43
C GLU A 65 -0.41 15.19 -7.77
N TYR A 66 0.53 14.30 -8.07
CA TYR A 66 0.57 13.58 -9.34
C TYR A 66 -0.45 12.43 -9.41
N ASP A 67 -0.93 12.12 -10.61
CA ASP A 67 -2.06 11.19 -10.82
C ASP A 67 -1.79 9.77 -10.32
N LEU A 68 -0.55 9.29 -10.46
CA LEU A 68 -0.14 7.97 -9.95
C LEU A 68 -0.28 7.89 -8.42
N PHE A 69 0.14 8.92 -7.68
CA PHE A 69 -0.02 8.99 -6.23
C PHE A 69 -1.50 9.04 -5.82
N LYS A 70 -2.30 9.87 -6.51
CA LYS A 70 -3.74 9.94 -6.25
C LYS A 70 -4.43 8.60 -6.43
N ARG A 71 -4.06 7.83 -7.45
CA ARG A 71 -4.56 6.48 -7.68
C ARG A 71 -4.12 5.51 -6.58
N TYR A 72 -2.88 5.61 -6.13
CA TYR A 72 -2.35 4.84 -5.01
C TYR A 72 -3.11 5.08 -3.72
N ILE A 73 -3.28 6.34 -3.30
CA ILE A 73 -4.06 6.72 -2.12
C ILE A 73 -5.52 6.26 -2.22
N ALA A 74 -6.15 6.40 -3.39
CA ALA A 74 -7.51 5.90 -3.61
C ALA A 74 -7.62 4.37 -3.45
N THR A 75 -6.59 3.64 -3.88
CA THR A 75 -6.52 2.18 -3.77
C THR A 75 -6.38 1.76 -2.31
N ILE A 76 -5.50 2.41 -1.55
CA ILE A 76 -5.36 2.17 -0.10
C ILE A 76 -6.69 2.41 0.63
N LYS A 77 -7.33 3.57 0.41
CA LYS A 77 -8.62 3.91 1.04
C LYS A 77 -9.70 2.88 0.74
N ARG A 78 -9.78 2.41 -0.51
CA ARG A 78 -10.72 1.35 -0.91
C ARG A 78 -10.45 0.05 -0.17
N ARG A 79 -9.18 -0.36 -0.04
CA ARG A 79 -8.80 -1.59 0.64
C ARG A 79 -9.16 -1.56 2.12
N LEU A 80 -8.84 -0.47 2.81
CA LEU A 80 -9.15 -0.31 4.23
C LEU A 80 -10.67 -0.37 4.47
N GLN A 81 -11.47 0.31 3.63
CA GLN A 81 -12.94 0.21 3.72
C GLN A 81 -13.43 -1.24 3.56
N LEU A 82 -12.88 -2.00 2.61
CA LEU A 82 -13.28 -3.40 2.39
C LEU A 82 -12.92 -4.29 3.57
N GLU A 83 -11.76 -4.07 4.22
CA GLU A 83 -11.35 -4.85 5.39
C GLU A 83 -12.13 -4.44 6.65
N GLU A 84 -12.49 -3.17 6.81
CA GLU A 84 -13.42 -2.71 7.86
C GLU A 84 -14.80 -3.36 7.70
N ASP A 85 -15.35 -3.36 6.49
CA ASP A 85 -16.66 -3.96 6.19
C ASP A 85 -16.68 -5.48 6.44
N LYS A 86 -15.53 -6.16 6.26
CA LYS A 86 -15.39 -7.60 6.59
C LYS A 86 -15.36 -7.85 8.10
N ASN A 87 -14.72 -6.97 8.86
CA ASN A 87 -14.58 -7.10 10.31
C ASN A 87 -15.87 -6.75 11.09
N GLN A 88 -16.83 -6.09 10.44
CA GLN A 88 -18.14 -5.75 11.02
C GLN A 88 -19.23 -6.82 10.77
N ARG A 89 -18.93 -7.89 10.04
CA ARG A 89 -19.85 -9.00 9.72
C ARG A 89 -19.57 -10.24 10.57
#